data_AF-A0A8J4UU44-F1
#
_entry.id   AF-A0A8J4UU44-F1
#
_cell.length_a   1.000
_cell.length_b   1.000
_cell.length_c   1.000
_cell.angle_alpha   90.00
_cell.angle_beta   90.00
_cell.angle_gamma   90.00
#
_symmetry.space_group_name_H-M   'P 1'
#
loop_
_entity.id
_entity.type
_entity.pdbx_description
1 polymer ?
#
loop_
_entity_poly.entity_id
_entity_poly.type
_entity_poly.pdbx_seq_one_letter_code
_entity_poly.pdbx_strand_id
1 'polypeptide(L)'
;NRVYRHCTEFTSTTCMPCVDSTYTDEPNGFAKCISCTVCDMGSGLRVKTPCTRISNTVCEPLEGFYCIDEERGSCRQAVEHTKCKPGQYIKQKGTAVSDVECAVCTDGTYSNGSLQICQQHTKCEELGLEEKVPGTNSFDVECRRKTQVAVIAGLPAAVALIVVVAGVLFIKIRRNKSSVRGGTANNTRLSDNQTKERSTSLLLMRRQ
;
A
#
# COMPACT_ATOMS: atom_id res chain seq x y z
N ASN A 1 -25.92 -42.05 25.16
CA ASN A 1 -25.54 -43.27 25.90
C ASN A 1 -25.47 -44.45 24.92
N ARG A 2 -24.57 -45.41 25.17
CA ARG A 2 -24.47 -46.68 24.44
C ARG A 2 -24.99 -47.84 25.28
N VAL A 3 -25.38 -48.92 24.62
CA VAL A 3 -25.71 -50.19 25.28
C VAL A 3 -24.45 -50.83 25.84
N TYR A 4 -24.43 -51.03 27.15
CA TYR A 4 -23.37 -51.78 27.83
C TYR A 4 -23.73 -53.26 27.97
N ARG A 5 -24.99 -53.54 28.32
CA ARG A 5 -25.53 -54.91 28.40
C ARG A 5 -26.95 -54.94 27.85
N HIS A 6 -27.22 -55.87 26.96
CA HIS A 6 -28.57 -56.10 26.44
C HIS A 6 -29.49 -56.67 27.53
N CYS A 7 -30.80 -56.47 27.34
CA CYS A 7 -31.81 -57.09 28.16
C CYS A 7 -31.75 -58.63 28.07
N THR A 8 -32.28 -59.27 29.11
CA THR A 8 -32.61 -60.70 29.12
C THR A 8 -34.08 -60.84 29.50
N GLU A 9 -34.60 -62.07 29.56
CA GLU A 9 -35.97 -62.34 30.05
C GLU A 9 -36.27 -61.68 31.41
N PHE A 10 -35.25 -61.56 32.27
CA PHE A 10 -35.41 -61.07 33.65
C PHE A 10 -34.77 -59.71 33.91
N THR A 11 -34.14 -59.07 32.91
CA THR A 11 -33.37 -57.84 33.14
C THR A 11 -33.50 -56.83 32.00
N SER A 12 -33.54 -55.54 32.33
CA SER A 12 -33.56 -54.46 31.35
C SER A 12 -32.16 -54.16 30.78
N THR A 13 -32.15 -53.46 29.64
CA THR A 13 -30.92 -52.98 29.01
C THR A 13 -30.19 -52.02 29.94
N THR A 14 -28.90 -52.25 30.15
CA THR A 14 -28.02 -51.35 30.89
C THR A 14 -27.26 -50.46 29.92
N CYS A 15 -27.34 -49.15 30.12
CA CYS A 15 -26.70 -48.15 29.28
C CYS A 15 -25.56 -47.45 30.03
N MET A 16 -24.55 -47.01 29.27
CA MET A 16 -23.44 -46.20 29.78
C MET A 16 -23.28 -44.91 28.98
N PRO A 17 -22.80 -43.81 29.59
CA PRO A 17 -22.42 -42.60 28.87
C PRO A 17 -21.39 -42.87 27.77
N CYS A 18 -21.43 -42.03 26.74
CA CYS A 18 -20.35 -41.98 25.76
C CYS A 18 -19.07 -41.48 26.40
N VAL A 19 -17.93 -41.95 25.90
CA VAL A 19 -16.62 -41.42 26.28
C VAL A 19 -16.34 -40.14 25.51
N ASP A 20 -15.33 -39.38 25.93
CA ASP A 20 -14.97 -38.15 25.27
C ASP A 20 -14.58 -38.40 23.81
N SER A 21 -14.83 -37.43 22.93
CA SER A 21 -14.73 -37.56 21.46
C SER A 21 -15.71 -38.56 20.81
N THR A 22 -16.74 -38.99 21.53
CA THR A 22 -17.86 -39.77 20.97
C THR A 22 -19.21 -39.27 21.45
N TYR A 23 -20.26 -39.48 20.66
CA TYR A 23 -21.60 -39.00 20.94
C TYR A 23 -22.69 -39.97 20.45
N THR A 24 -23.91 -39.77 20.95
CA THR A 24 -25.15 -40.30 20.37
C THR A 24 -26.24 -39.25 20.57
N ASP A 25 -26.86 -38.79 19.50
CA ASP A 25 -27.86 -37.73 19.47
C ASP A 25 -29.29 -38.22 19.74
N GLU A 26 -29.57 -39.50 19.47
CA GLU A 26 -30.89 -40.11 19.68
C GLU A 26 -30.85 -41.39 20.55
N PRO A 27 -31.97 -41.80 21.17
CA PRO A 27 -32.09 -43.12 21.77
C PRO A 27 -31.79 -44.22 20.75
N ASN A 28 -30.86 -45.11 21.08
CA ASN A 28 -30.31 -46.07 20.13
C ASN A 28 -29.99 -47.41 20.79
N GLY A 29 -29.72 -48.42 19.97
CA GLY A 29 -29.26 -49.74 20.39
C GLY A 29 -27.76 -49.96 20.20
N PHE A 30 -26.96 -48.91 19.98
CA PHE A 30 -25.56 -49.06 19.61
C PHE A 30 -24.72 -49.53 20.79
N ALA A 31 -23.87 -50.54 20.56
CA ALA A 31 -22.88 -50.98 21.54
C ALA A 31 -21.72 -49.99 21.69
N LYS A 32 -21.48 -49.13 20.69
CA LYS A 32 -20.45 -48.08 20.66
C LYS A 32 -21.07 -46.75 20.24
N CYS A 33 -20.60 -45.65 20.81
CA CYS A 33 -21.02 -44.32 20.41
C CYS A 33 -20.37 -43.92 19.07
N ILE A 34 -20.95 -42.92 18.40
CA ILE A 34 -20.48 -42.38 17.12
C ILE A 34 -19.28 -41.47 17.39
N SER A 35 -18.23 -41.56 16.56
CA SER A 35 -17.09 -40.65 16.67
C SER A 35 -17.49 -39.23 16.27
N CYS A 36 -17.02 -38.24 17.03
CA CYS A 36 -17.24 -36.84 16.68
C CYS A 36 -16.52 -36.48 15.38
N THR A 37 -17.13 -35.62 14.57
CA THR A 37 -16.50 -35.02 13.39
C THR A 37 -15.32 -34.16 13.80
N VAL A 38 -14.22 -34.26 13.05
CA VAL A 38 -13.05 -33.39 13.18
C VAL A 38 -13.15 -32.28 12.14
N CYS A 39 -13.12 -31.02 12.59
CA CYS A 39 -13.07 -29.88 11.69
C CYS A 39 -11.62 -29.62 11.30
N ASP A 40 -11.21 -30.20 10.17
CA ASP A 40 -9.84 -30.10 9.68
C ASP A 40 -9.57 -28.72 9.03
N MET A 41 -8.54 -28.04 9.53
CA MET A 41 -8.07 -26.77 8.95
C MET A 41 -7.57 -26.96 7.51
N GLY A 42 -7.01 -28.13 7.18
CA GLY A 42 -6.59 -28.45 5.81
C GLY A 42 -7.74 -28.50 4.81
N SER A 43 -8.96 -28.74 5.30
CA SER A 43 -10.21 -28.72 4.54
C SER A 43 -10.93 -27.36 4.60
N GLY A 44 -10.26 -26.32 5.11
CA GLY A 44 -10.80 -24.97 5.22
C GLY A 44 -11.78 -24.78 6.38
N LEU A 45 -11.77 -25.64 7.40
CA LEU A 45 -12.79 -25.67 8.46
C LEU A 45 -12.24 -25.30 9.85
N ARG A 46 -13.16 -24.89 10.73
CA ARG A 46 -12.95 -24.74 12.17
C ARG A 46 -14.17 -25.22 12.96
N VAL A 47 -13.97 -25.45 14.25
CA VAL A 47 -15.06 -25.83 15.16
C VAL A 47 -15.95 -24.61 15.43
N LYS A 48 -17.23 -24.70 15.07
CA LYS A 48 -18.28 -23.74 15.46
C LYS A 48 -18.88 -24.13 16.80
N THR A 49 -19.19 -25.42 16.96
CA THR A 49 -19.75 -25.97 18.19
C THR A 49 -19.01 -27.25 18.53
N PRO A 50 -18.44 -27.36 19.75
CA PRO A 50 -17.67 -28.53 20.14
C PRO A 50 -18.57 -29.75 20.32
N CYS A 51 -17.99 -30.94 20.16
CA CYS A 51 -18.69 -32.19 20.43
C CYS A 51 -19.06 -32.34 21.90
N THR A 52 -20.20 -32.98 22.17
CA THR A 52 -20.60 -33.41 23.51
C THR A 52 -20.98 -34.89 23.49
N ARG A 53 -21.27 -35.49 24.64
CA ARG A 53 -21.72 -36.90 24.69
C ARG A 53 -23.09 -37.14 24.03
N ILE A 54 -23.81 -36.07 23.70
CA ILE A 54 -25.15 -36.12 23.11
C ILE A 54 -25.28 -35.32 21.79
N SER A 55 -24.20 -34.74 21.28
CA SER A 55 -24.23 -33.95 20.05
C SER A 55 -22.90 -34.02 19.32
N ASN A 56 -22.94 -34.10 17.99
CA ASN A 56 -21.72 -34.04 17.18
C ASN A 56 -21.04 -32.67 17.27
N THR A 57 -19.79 -32.61 16.82
CA THR A 57 -19.15 -31.35 16.44
C THR A 57 -19.92 -30.71 15.27
N VAL A 58 -20.08 -29.39 15.31
CA VAL A 58 -20.51 -28.61 14.15
C VAL A 58 -19.32 -27.81 13.64
N CYS A 59 -19.01 -27.99 12.36
CA CYS A 59 -17.93 -27.31 11.67
C CYS A 59 -18.45 -26.12 10.86
N GLU A 60 -17.63 -25.09 10.75
CA GLU A 60 -17.87 -23.95 9.85
C GLU A 60 -16.59 -23.60 9.07
N PRO A 61 -16.70 -22.87 7.95
CA PRO A 61 -15.54 -22.40 7.21
C PRO A 61 -14.62 -21.50 8.04
N LEU A 62 -13.33 -21.55 7.73
CA LEU A 62 -12.35 -20.56 8.17
C LEU A 62 -12.66 -19.17 7.60
N GLU A 63 -12.08 -18.14 8.21
CA GLU A 63 -12.15 -16.79 7.66
C GLU A 63 -11.48 -16.74 6.28
N GLY A 64 -12.15 -16.11 5.31
CA GLY A 64 -11.71 -16.12 3.92
C GLY A 64 -12.06 -17.40 3.15
N PHE A 65 -12.93 -18.26 3.69
CA PHE A 65 -13.43 -19.47 3.02
C PHE A 65 -14.97 -19.46 2.98
N TYR A 66 -15.54 -20.20 2.03
CA TYR A 66 -16.97 -20.51 1.99
C TYR A 66 -17.22 -22.01 1.88
N CYS A 67 -18.35 -22.45 2.42
CA CYS A 67 -18.74 -23.85 2.41
C CYS A 67 -19.22 -24.27 1.03
N ILE A 68 -18.75 -25.43 0.57
CA ILE A 68 -19.21 -26.06 -0.69
C ILE A 68 -19.93 -27.39 -0.47
N ASP A 69 -19.83 -27.95 0.74
CA ASP A 69 -20.53 -29.16 1.16
C ASP A 69 -21.08 -28.96 2.57
N GLU A 70 -22.38 -28.71 2.68
CA GLU A 70 -23.09 -28.53 3.95
C GLU A 70 -23.98 -29.72 4.26
N GLU A 71 -23.81 -30.31 5.44
CA GLU A 71 -24.65 -31.41 5.92
C GLU A 71 -25.19 -31.08 7.32
N ARG A 72 -26.52 -31.02 7.45
CA ARG A 72 -27.23 -30.79 8.73
C ARG A 72 -26.69 -29.57 9.50
N GLY A 73 -26.38 -28.47 8.80
CA GLY A 73 -25.87 -27.24 9.41
C GLY A 73 -24.38 -27.27 9.80
N SER A 74 -23.65 -28.32 9.42
CA SER A 74 -22.20 -28.44 9.57
C SER A 74 -21.53 -28.45 8.20
N CYS A 75 -20.51 -27.62 8.02
CA CYS A 75 -19.72 -27.61 6.79
C CYS A 75 -18.72 -28.78 6.79
N ARG A 76 -18.68 -29.57 5.72
CA ARG A 76 -17.78 -30.71 5.54
C ARG A 76 -16.58 -30.40 4.67
N GLN A 77 -16.71 -29.41 3.79
CA GLN A 77 -15.62 -28.94 2.95
C GLN A 77 -15.82 -27.46 2.64
N ALA A 78 -14.75 -26.68 2.78
CA ALA A 78 -14.74 -25.27 2.43
C ALA A 78 -13.58 -24.95 1.48
N VAL A 79 -13.76 -23.91 0.68
CA VAL A 79 -12.75 -23.43 -0.28
C VAL A 79 -12.49 -21.94 -0.06
N GLU A 80 -11.26 -21.52 -0.34
CA GLU A 80 -10.83 -20.12 -0.16
C GLU A 80 -11.65 -19.21 -1.08
N HIS A 81 -11.98 -18.01 -0.60
CA HIS A 81 -12.64 -16.98 -1.38
C HIS A 81 -11.79 -16.54 -2.57
N THR A 82 -12.45 -16.28 -3.69
CA THR A 82 -11.85 -15.71 -4.89
C THR A 82 -11.21 -14.36 -4.59
N LYS A 83 -9.96 -14.19 -5.04
CA LYS A 83 -9.23 -12.91 -5.00
C LYS A 83 -9.46 -12.18 -6.31
N CYS A 84 -10.09 -11.00 -6.26
CA CYS A 84 -10.26 -10.18 -7.46
C CYS A 84 -8.90 -9.70 -7.97
N LYS A 85 -8.77 -9.65 -9.29
CA LYS A 85 -7.52 -9.25 -9.96
C LYS A 85 -7.41 -7.73 -10.06
N PRO A 86 -6.22 -7.16 -10.25
CA PRO A 86 -6.09 -5.78 -10.71
C PRO A 86 -6.93 -5.56 -11.97
N GLY A 87 -7.62 -4.43 -12.09
CA GLY A 87 -8.65 -4.24 -13.12
C GLY A 87 -10.07 -4.54 -12.63
N GLN A 88 -10.21 -5.23 -11.51
CA GLN A 88 -11.50 -5.61 -10.93
C GLN A 88 -11.70 -5.00 -9.54
N TYR A 89 -12.96 -4.92 -9.14
CA TYR A 89 -13.40 -4.56 -7.80
C TYR A 89 -14.31 -5.65 -7.24
N ILE A 90 -14.39 -5.69 -5.91
CA ILE A 90 -15.24 -6.59 -5.13
C ILE A 90 -16.68 -6.06 -5.22
N LYS A 91 -17.45 -6.63 -6.15
CA LYS A 91 -18.88 -6.32 -6.32
C LYS A 91 -19.70 -6.86 -5.15
N GLN A 92 -19.40 -8.08 -4.72
CA GLN A 92 -19.99 -8.70 -3.55
C GLN A 92 -18.89 -9.34 -2.69
N LYS A 93 -18.94 -9.09 -1.38
CA LYS A 93 -18.05 -9.75 -0.42
C LYS A 93 -18.46 -11.21 -0.26
N GLY A 94 -17.45 -12.09 -0.15
CA GLY A 94 -17.67 -13.47 0.22
C GLY A 94 -18.25 -13.59 1.63
N THR A 95 -18.98 -14.66 1.86
CA THR A 95 -19.57 -15.05 3.14
C THR A 95 -19.19 -16.50 3.46
N ALA A 96 -19.63 -17.01 4.60
CA ALA A 96 -19.43 -18.43 4.92
C ALA A 96 -20.16 -19.40 3.95
N VAL A 97 -21.10 -18.91 3.14
CA VAL A 97 -21.91 -19.73 2.23
C VAL A 97 -21.81 -19.30 0.76
N SER A 98 -21.07 -18.22 0.46
CA SER A 98 -20.96 -17.69 -0.90
C SER A 98 -19.57 -17.13 -1.15
N ASP A 99 -19.10 -17.25 -2.39
CA ASP A 99 -17.82 -16.69 -2.80
C ASP A 99 -17.88 -15.16 -3.00
N VAL A 100 -16.71 -14.54 -3.16
CA VAL A 100 -16.54 -13.17 -3.62
C VAL A 100 -16.96 -13.05 -5.08
N GLU A 101 -17.80 -12.06 -5.40
CA GLU A 101 -18.07 -11.68 -6.79
C GLU A 101 -17.19 -10.50 -7.20
N CYS A 102 -16.45 -10.67 -8.30
CA CYS A 102 -15.61 -9.64 -8.89
C CYS A 102 -16.27 -9.04 -10.14
N ALA A 103 -16.14 -7.72 -10.31
CA ALA A 103 -16.56 -7.03 -11.52
C ALA A 103 -15.44 -6.14 -12.06
N VAL A 104 -15.48 -5.83 -13.35
CA VAL A 104 -14.42 -5.05 -14.02
C VAL A 104 -14.67 -3.56 -13.83
N CYS A 105 -13.60 -2.79 -13.62
CA CYS A 105 -13.69 -1.32 -13.59
C CYS A 105 -14.06 -0.76 -14.97
N THR A 106 -14.84 0.31 -15.01
CA THR A 106 -15.15 1.04 -16.25
C THR A 106 -14.00 1.96 -16.65
N ASP A 107 -13.99 2.41 -17.90
CA ASP A 107 -13.03 3.38 -18.40
C ASP A 107 -12.99 4.65 -17.52
N GLY A 108 -11.79 5.18 -17.31
CA GLY A 108 -11.55 6.29 -16.38
C GLY A 108 -11.48 5.89 -14.90
N THR A 109 -11.56 4.60 -14.57
CA THR A 109 -11.46 4.11 -13.19
C THR A 109 -10.50 2.94 -13.05
N TYR A 110 -9.97 2.71 -11.84
CA TYR A 110 -9.04 1.63 -11.57
C TYR A 110 -9.21 0.98 -10.20
N SER A 111 -8.69 -0.23 -10.04
CA SER A 111 -8.61 -0.95 -8.77
C SER A 111 -7.47 -1.98 -8.80
N ASN A 112 -6.81 -2.16 -7.67
CA ASN A 112 -5.81 -3.21 -7.45
C ASN A 112 -6.42 -4.59 -7.13
N GLY A 113 -7.75 -4.72 -7.11
CA GLY A 113 -8.47 -5.95 -6.77
C GLY A 113 -8.95 -6.03 -5.32
N SER A 114 -8.55 -5.13 -4.42
CA SER A 114 -8.97 -5.17 -3.01
C SER A 114 -10.09 -4.19 -2.67
N LEU A 115 -10.52 -3.35 -3.61
CA LEU A 115 -11.51 -2.30 -3.38
C LEU A 115 -12.91 -2.77 -3.72
N GLN A 116 -13.93 -2.24 -3.02
CA GLN A 116 -15.35 -2.49 -3.35
C GLN A 116 -15.90 -1.55 -4.42
N ILE A 117 -15.15 -0.50 -4.76
CA ILE A 117 -15.52 0.50 -5.75
C ILE A 117 -14.23 0.91 -6.45
N CYS A 118 -14.26 1.03 -7.77
CA CYS A 118 -13.12 1.52 -8.54
C CYS A 118 -12.87 3.01 -8.24
N GLN A 119 -11.60 3.37 -8.13
CA GLN A 119 -11.17 4.75 -7.93
C GLN A 119 -11.15 5.47 -9.27
N GLN A 120 -11.50 6.75 -9.28
CA GLN A 120 -11.38 7.59 -10.47
C GLN A 120 -9.91 7.85 -10.77
N HIS A 121 -9.56 7.91 -12.05
CA HIS A 121 -8.23 8.30 -12.49
C HIS A 121 -7.90 9.74 -12.09
N THR A 122 -6.65 9.96 -11.70
CA THR A 122 -6.13 11.30 -11.42
C THR A 122 -6.09 12.13 -12.70
N LYS A 123 -6.71 13.31 -12.67
CA LYS A 123 -6.66 14.27 -13.77
C LYS A 123 -5.46 15.20 -13.61
N CYS A 124 -4.35 14.87 -14.27
CA CYS A 124 -3.10 15.63 -14.15
C CYS A 124 -3.26 17.12 -14.54
N GLU A 125 -4.15 17.44 -15.47
CA GLU A 125 -4.40 18.81 -15.92
C GLU A 125 -4.95 19.71 -14.82
N GLU A 126 -5.86 19.19 -13.98
CA GLU A 126 -6.43 19.91 -12.84
C GLU A 126 -5.37 20.20 -11.76
N LEU A 127 -4.28 19.41 -11.73
CA LEU A 127 -3.12 19.62 -10.88
C LEU A 127 -2.03 20.51 -11.52
N GLY A 128 -2.27 21.04 -12.72
CA GLY A 128 -1.27 21.78 -13.49
C GLY A 128 -0.08 20.94 -13.97
N LEU A 129 -0.21 19.61 -13.95
CA LEU A 129 0.78 18.64 -14.38
C LEU A 129 0.52 18.19 -15.83
N GLU A 130 1.42 17.35 -16.35
CA GLU A 130 1.26 16.63 -17.61
C GLU A 130 1.15 15.13 -17.31
N GLU A 131 0.32 14.43 -18.07
CA GLU A 131 0.32 12.97 -18.06
C GLU A 131 1.65 12.42 -18.59
N LYS A 132 2.26 11.52 -17.82
CA LYS A 132 3.49 10.81 -18.19
C LYS A 132 3.18 9.40 -18.67
N VAL A 133 2.31 8.70 -17.94
CA VAL A 133 1.85 7.34 -18.27
C VAL A 133 0.33 7.31 -18.13
N PRO A 134 -0.40 6.84 -19.14
CA PRO A 134 -1.85 6.72 -19.07
C PRO A 134 -2.27 5.72 -18.01
N GLY A 135 -3.38 6.04 -17.33
CA GLY A 135 -4.03 5.13 -16.41
C GLY A 135 -4.64 3.93 -17.13
N THR A 136 -4.78 2.82 -16.41
CA THR A 136 -5.48 1.61 -16.88
C THR A 136 -6.54 1.22 -15.85
N ASN A 137 -7.35 0.21 -16.12
CA ASN A 137 -8.31 -0.31 -15.14
C ASN A 137 -7.61 -0.90 -13.89
N SER A 138 -6.30 -1.15 -13.96
CA SER A 138 -5.50 -1.71 -12.87
C SER A 138 -4.69 -0.67 -12.08
N PHE A 139 -4.35 0.46 -12.70
CA PHE A 139 -3.44 1.46 -12.13
C PHE A 139 -3.87 2.88 -12.47
N ASP A 140 -3.56 3.83 -11.58
CA ASP A 140 -3.81 5.24 -11.82
C ASP A 140 -2.87 5.84 -12.89
N VAL A 141 -3.23 7.03 -13.35
CA VAL A 141 -2.42 7.89 -14.22
C VAL A 141 -1.16 8.34 -13.47
N GLU A 142 0.01 8.27 -14.10
CA GLU A 142 1.22 8.90 -13.57
C GLU A 142 1.35 10.33 -14.10
N CYS A 143 1.33 11.32 -13.20
CA CYS A 143 1.56 12.72 -13.55
C CYS A 143 3.05 13.12 -13.43
N ARG A 144 3.51 14.03 -14.29
CA ARG A 144 4.82 14.69 -14.19
C ARG A 144 4.70 16.20 -14.21
N ARG A 145 5.68 16.89 -13.63
CA ARG A 145 5.79 18.35 -13.73
C ARG A 145 6.12 18.77 -15.16
N LYS A 146 5.47 19.84 -15.63
CA LYS A 146 5.80 20.49 -16.90
C LYS A 146 7.21 21.06 -16.81
N THR A 147 8.14 20.57 -17.62
CA THR A 147 9.45 21.21 -17.78
C THR A 147 9.28 22.44 -18.67
N GLN A 148 9.27 23.63 -18.09
CA GLN A 148 9.30 24.87 -18.87
C GLN A 148 10.65 25.00 -19.59
N VAL A 149 10.72 24.51 -20.82
CA VAL A 149 11.88 24.65 -21.72
C VAL A 149 12.27 26.14 -21.91
N ALA A 150 11.32 27.05 -21.73
CA ALA A 150 11.52 28.51 -21.79
C ALA A 150 12.54 29.05 -20.76
N VAL A 151 12.70 28.42 -19.58
CA VAL A 151 13.63 28.89 -18.54
C VAL A 151 15.09 28.61 -18.93
N ILE A 152 15.34 27.58 -19.75
CA ILE A 152 16.70 27.14 -20.10
C ILE A 152 17.28 27.98 -21.26
N ALA A 153 16.45 28.60 -22.11
CA ALA A 153 16.90 29.43 -23.23
C ALA A 153 17.02 30.93 -22.93
N GLY A 154 16.24 31.46 -21.97
CA GLY A 154 16.24 32.89 -21.65
C GLY A 154 17.46 33.35 -20.83
N LEU A 155 17.89 32.53 -19.86
CA LEU A 155 19.05 32.81 -19.00
C LEU A 155 20.37 32.92 -19.76
N PRO A 156 20.77 31.97 -20.64
CA PRO A 156 22.03 32.07 -21.37
C PRO A 156 22.04 33.23 -22.38
N ALA A 157 20.90 33.56 -23.01
CA ALA A 157 20.82 34.68 -23.94
C ALA A 157 20.97 36.04 -23.23
N ALA A 158 20.32 36.22 -22.08
CA ALA A 158 20.45 37.43 -21.27
C ALA A 158 21.88 37.60 -20.69
N VAL A 159 22.48 36.52 -20.20
CA VAL A 159 23.87 36.52 -19.69
C VAL A 159 24.86 36.83 -20.81
N ALA A 160 24.69 36.25 -22.01
CA ALA A 160 25.55 36.54 -23.15
C ALA A 160 25.49 38.02 -23.57
N LEU A 161 24.30 38.63 -23.60
CA LEU A 161 24.16 40.07 -23.90
C LEU A 161 24.87 40.94 -22.86
N ILE A 162 24.73 40.62 -21.57
CA ILE A 162 25.39 41.35 -20.48
C ILE A 162 26.93 41.28 -20.62
N VAL A 163 27.47 40.09 -20.93
CA VAL A 163 28.92 39.90 -21.15
C VAL A 163 29.42 40.70 -22.35
N VAL A 164 28.68 40.72 -23.46
CA VAL A 164 29.02 41.52 -24.65
C VAL A 164 29.04 43.01 -24.33
N VAL A 165 28.01 43.52 -23.66
CA VAL A 165 27.94 44.94 -23.27
C VAL A 165 29.07 45.31 -22.32
N ALA A 166 29.34 44.50 -21.30
CA ALA A 166 30.45 44.71 -20.37
C ALA A 166 31.81 44.69 -21.09
N GLY A 167 32.00 43.77 -22.03
CA GLY A 167 33.20 43.70 -22.88
C GLY A 167 33.38 44.95 -23.74
N VAL A 168 32.32 45.43 -24.40
CA VAL A 168 32.34 46.66 -25.21
C VAL A 168 32.64 47.89 -24.35
N LEU A 169 32.02 48.00 -23.17
CA LEU A 169 32.29 49.09 -22.22
C LEU A 169 33.74 49.05 -21.72
N PHE A 170 34.26 47.86 -21.39
CA PHE A 170 35.65 47.68 -20.99
C PHE A 170 36.64 48.07 -22.09
N ILE A 171 36.36 47.70 -23.34
CA ILE A 171 37.15 48.13 -24.51
C ILE A 171 37.08 49.64 -24.68
N LYS A 172 35.90 50.28 -24.55
CA LYS A 172 35.77 51.74 -24.63
C LYS A 172 36.54 52.44 -23.51
N ILE A 173 36.47 51.96 -22.27
CA ILE A 173 37.20 52.50 -21.12
C ILE A 173 38.72 52.36 -21.33
N ARG A 174 39.18 51.22 -21.85
CA ARG A 174 40.61 51.04 -22.21
C ARG A 174 41.05 51.95 -23.34
N ARG A 175 40.24 52.13 -24.39
CA ARG A 175 40.52 53.03 -25.52
C ARG A 175 40.55 54.50 -25.08
N ASN A 176 39.66 54.90 -24.17
CA ASN A 176 39.68 56.24 -23.58
C ASN A 176 40.94 56.46 -22.71
N LYS A 177 41.33 55.45 -21.92
CA LYS A 177 42.55 55.50 -21.10
C LYS A 177 43.85 55.51 -21.93
N SER A 178 43.87 54.88 -23.10
CA SER A 178 44.99 54.97 -24.05
C SER A 178 45.02 56.29 -24.84
N SER A 179 43.90 57.00 -24.97
CA SER A 179 43.85 58.33 -25.60
C SER A 179 44.34 59.44 -24.66
N VAL A 180 44.39 59.20 -23.34
CA VAL A 180 44.81 60.18 -22.32
C VAL A 180 46.30 60.05 -21.94
N ARG A 181 47.02 59.02 -22.44
CA ARG A 181 48.43 58.76 -22.07
C ARG A 181 49.47 59.10 -23.14
N GLY A 182 49.13 60.02 -24.05
CA GLY A 182 50.05 60.60 -25.04
C GLY A 182 50.13 62.12 -24.89
N GLY A 183 50.76 62.60 -23.82
CA GLY A 183 50.93 64.04 -23.60
C GLY A 183 51.64 64.39 -22.29
N THR A 184 52.92 64.74 -22.43
CA THR A 184 53.69 65.68 -21.59
C THR A 184 54.43 65.12 -20.35
N ALA A 185 55.76 65.14 -20.48
CA ALA A 185 56.74 65.11 -19.41
C ALA A 185 56.83 66.49 -18.72
N ASN A 186 56.84 66.51 -17.38
CA ASN A 186 57.88 67.13 -16.54
C ASN A 186 57.42 67.23 -15.07
N ASN A 187 58.40 67.03 -14.18
CA ASN A 187 58.53 67.41 -12.76
C ASN A 187 57.26 67.83 -11.98
N THR A 188 57.07 67.27 -10.79
CA THR A 188 57.51 67.90 -9.52
C THR A 188 57.40 66.88 -8.37
N ARG A 189 58.33 67.03 -7.44
CA ARG A 189 58.63 66.29 -6.21
C ARG A 189 57.66 66.69 -5.07
N LEU A 190 57.70 65.93 -3.96
CA LEU A 190 57.08 66.17 -2.64
C LEU A 190 55.57 65.89 -2.55
N SER A 191 54.99 65.31 -1.50
CA SER A 191 55.47 64.75 -0.22
C SER A 191 54.29 64.01 0.44
N ASP A 192 54.62 63.11 1.38
CA ASP A 192 53.83 62.77 2.59
C ASP A 192 52.48 62.04 2.40
N ASN A 193 52.06 61.11 3.25
CA ASN A 193 52.68 60.30 4.31
C ASN A 193 51.61 59.23 4.69
N GLN A 194 52.06 58.09 5.22
CA GLN A 194 51.40 57.21 6.22
C GLN A 194 49.88 56.86 6.08
N THR A 195 49.40 55.62 6.24
CA THR A 195 49.63 54.61 7.30
C THR A 195 48.86 53.35 6.81
N LYS A 196 49.41 52.12 6.66
CA LYS A 196 49.79 51.07 7.66
C LYS A 196 48.66 50.81 8.67
N GLU A 197 48.17 49.63 9.05
CA GLU A 197 48.40 48.18 8.85
C GLU A 197 47.09 47.50 9.34
N ARG A 198 46.55 46.44 8.70
CA ARG A 198 46.68 45.02 9.09
C ARG A 198 46.77 44.71 10.60
N SER A 199 45.78 43.95 11.12
CA SER A 199 45.98 42.55 11.58
C SER A 199 45.22 42.17 12.88
N THR A 200 44.44 41.08 12.76
CA THR A 200 44.27 39.93 13.69
C THR A 200 43.67 40.04 15.11
N SER A 201 42.58 39.25 15.27
CA SER A 201 42.25 38.30 16.36
C SER A 201 42.11 38.76 17.81
N LEU A 202 40.94 38.49 18.42
CA LEU A 202 40.69 37.49 19.49
C LEU A 202 39.25 37.75 20.04
N LEU A 203 38.34 36.79 19.91
CA LEU A 203 37.88 35.86 20.97
C LEU A 203 36.94 36.48 22.02
N LEU A 204 35.79 35.81 22.13
CA LEU A 204 35.03 35.44 23.34
C LEU A 204 33.86 36.30 23.83
N MET A 205 32.79 35.52 24.09
CA MET A 205 31.72 35.65 25.10
C MET A 205 30.46 36.38 24.63
N ARG A 206 29.23 35.93 24.89
CA ARG A 206 28.63 34.67 25.41
C ARG A 206 27.12 34.99 25.54
N ARG A 207 26.23 33.99 25.33
CA ARG A 207 24.84 33.89 25.89
C ARG A 207 23.87 35.01 25.47
N GLN A 208 22.68 34.72 24.95
CA GLN A 208 21.64 33.80 25.43
C GLN A 208 21.01 32.99 24.30
#